data_AF-C3X8L0-F1
#
_entry.id   AF-C3X8L0-F1
#
_cell.length_a   1.000
_cell.length_b   1.000
_cell.length_c   1.000
_cell.angle_alpha   90.00
_cell.angle_beta   90.00
_cell.angle_gamma   90.00
#
_symmetry.space_group_name_H-M   'P 1'
#
loop_
_entity.id
_entity.type
_entity.pdbx_description
1 polymer ?
#
loop_
_entity_poly.entity_id
_entity_poly.type
_entity_poly.pdbx_seq_one_letter_code
_entity_poly.pdbx_strand_id
1 'polypeptide(L)'
;MSIYVTKPFLPPKDEFLKKVSDIFDTGILTNQGPNVLELEEKMRKYLSVDNFHYVTNGTIALQLALKALNISEGEVITTPFSYVATVSSILWERCTPVFVDIEPDNFTIDVTKIEAAITSKTKAIMPVHVFGYACDVEAIESIAVKHGLKVIYDAAHAFGAKYKGKALCSYGDISTLSFHATKLFHTIEGGE
;
A
#
# COMPACT_ATOMS: atom_id res chain seq x y z
N MET A 1 3.83 9.03 -33.86
CA MET A 1 4.57 8.83 -32.59
C MET A 1 3.53 8.60 -31.51
N SER A 2 3.57 7.46 -30.82
CA SER A 2 2.58 7.16 -29.77
C SER A 2 2.95 7.85 -28.47
N ILE A 3 1.97 8.47 -27.81
CA ILE A 3 2.13 9.06 -26.47
C ILE A 3 1.49 8.11 -25.46
N TYR A 4 2.30 7.61 -24.53
CA TYR A 4 1.83 6.70 -23.48
C TYR A 4 1.44 7.52 -22.24
N VAL A 5 0.37 7.10 -21.56
CA VAL A 5 -0.02 7.68 -20.24
C VAL A 5 1.09 7.48 -19.22
N THR A 6 1.74 6.31 -19.23
CA THR A 6 2.90 5.99 -18.39
C THR A 6 4.01 5.40 -19.22
N LYS A 7 5.24 5.89 -19.03
CA LYS A 7 6.48 5.28 -19.53
C LYS A 7 7.41 5.08 -18.32
N PRO A 8 7.79 3.84 -17.97
CA PRO A 8 8.63 3.58 -16.80
C PRO A 8 9.97 4.32 -16.87
N PHE A 9 10.45 4.78 -15.72
CA PHE A 9 11.80 5.31 -15.58
C PHE A 9 12.77 4.15 -15.37
N LEU A 10 13.68 3.92 -16.32
CA LEU A 10 14.67 2.86 -16.21
C LEU A 10 15.95 3.40 -15.57
N PRO A 11 16.60 2.66 -14.65
CA PRO A 11 17.90 3.02 -14.13
C PRO A 11 18.97 2.96 -15.24
N PRO A 12 20.16 3.55 -15.04
CA PRO A 12 21.29 3.36 -15.93
C PRO A 12 21.54 1.87 -16.18
N LYS A 13 21.56 1.48 -17.46
CA LYS A 13 21.63 0.07 -17.87
C LYS A 13 22.81 -0.67 -17.24
N ASP A 14 23.97 -0.02 -17.20
CA ASP A 14 25.21 -0.66 -16.71
C ASP A 14 25.17 -0.88 -15.19
N GLU A 15 24.52 0.00 -14.43
CA GLU A 15 24.30 -0.20 -12.99
C GLU A 15 23.38 -1.40 -12.74
N PHE A 16 22.31 -1.53 -13.53
CA PHE A 16 21.42 -2.68 -13.45
C PHE A 16 22.14 -3.99 -13.83
N LEU A 17 22.87 -4.00 -14.94
CA LEU A 17 23.60 -5.18 -15.39
C LEU A 17 24.68 -5.63 -14.40
N LYS A 18 25.31 -4.68 -13.71
CA LYS A 18 26.24 -5.00 -12.62
C LYS A 18 25.53 -5.78 -11.49
N LYS A 19 24.38 -5.29 -11.01
CA LYS A 19 23.58 -6.00 -9.99
C LYS A 19 23.13 -7.39 -10.47
N VAL A 20 22.82 -7.54 -11.75
CA VAL A 20 22.49 -8.85 -12.34
C VAL A 20 23.71 -9.77 -12.33
N SER A 21 24.90 -9.28 -12.71
CA SER A 21 26.15 -10.07 -12.64
C SER A 21 26.41 -10.59 -11.24
N ASP A 22 26.26 -9.75 -10.21
CA ASP A 22 26.46 -10.14 -8.80
C ASP A 22 25.53 -11.30 -8.38
N ILE A 23 24.33 -11.40 -8.96
CA ILE A 23 23.40 -12.52 -8.74
C ILE A 23 23.94 -13.83 -9.34
N PHE A 24 24.52 -13.76 -10.55
CA PHE A 24 25.13 -14.94 -11.19
C PHE A 24 26.40 -15.40 -10.46
N ASP A 25 27.19 -14.47 -9.93
CA ASP A 25 28.41 -14.78 -9.19
C ASP A 25 28.12 -15.43 -7.83
N THR A 26 27.06 -14.97 -7.15
CA THR A 26 26.66 -15.49 -5.82
C THR A 26 25.74 -16.71 -5.89
N GLY A 27 24.98 -16.87 -6.97
CA GLY A 27 23.94 -17.89 -7.09
C GLY A 27 22.74 -17.69 -6.16
N ILE A 28 22.55 -16.48 -5.60
CA ILE A 28 21.42 -16.16 -4.69
C ILE A 28 20.36 -15.36 -5.45
N LEU A 29 19.26 -16.04 -5.83
CA LEU A 29 18.22 -15.45 -6.70
C LEU A 29 17.01 -14.88 -5.93
N THR A 30 16.72 -15.37 -4.73
CA THR A 30 15.50 -15.04 -3.96
C THR A 30 15.70 -15.38 -2.46
N ASN A 31 14.62 -15.33 -1.67
CA ASN A 31 14.52 -15.79 -0.28
C ASN A 31 15.50 -15.08 0.65
N GLN A 32 15.21 -13.82 0.98
CA GLN A 32 16.03 -12.97 1.86
C GLN A 32 17.48 -12.82 1.38
N GLY A 33 17.68 -12.78 0.05
CA GLY A 33 18.98 -12.53 -0.56
C GLY A 33 19.51 -11.10 -0.34
N PRO A 34 20.80 -10.84 -0.61
CA PRO A 34 21.45 -9.58 -0.27
C PRO A 34 20.79 -8.34 -0.90
N ASN A 35 20.27 -8.46 -2.13
CA ASN A 35 19.61 -7.36 -2.82
C ASN A 35 18.30 -6.91 -2.15
N VAL A 36 17.49 -7.83 -1.63
CA VAL A 36 16.23 -7.45 -0.96
C VAL A 36 16.54 -6.85 0.41
N LEU A 37 17.51 -7.39 1.14
CA LEU A 37 17.94 -6.83 2.43
C LEU A 37 18.49 -5.41 2.29
N GLU A 38 19.29 -5.16 1.25
CA GLU A 38 19.78 -3.82 0.92
C GLU A 38 18.62 -2.87 0.58
N LEU A 39 17.65 -3.33 -0.22
CA LEU A 39 16.47 -2.55 -0.58
C LEU A 39 15.65 -2.18 0.66
N GLU A 40 15.30 -3.16 1.50
CA GLU A 40 14.51 -2.93 2.70
C GLU A 40 15.20 -1.96 3.65
N GLU A 41 16.52 -2.09 3.86
CA GLU A 41 17.28 -1.16 4.71
C GLU A 41 17.26 0.27 4.16
N LYS A 42 17.47 0.43 2.85
CA LYS A 42 17.43 1.74 2.19
C LYS A 42 16.03 2.35 2.26
N MET A 43 14.98 1.56 2.09
CA MET A 43 13.60 2.02 2.15
C MET A 43 13.18 2.43 3.56
N ARG A 44 13.53 1.65 4.60
CA ARG A 44 13.32 2.07 6.01
C ARG A 44 13.91 3.44 6.29
N LYS A 45 15.16 3.67 5.86
CA LYS A 45 15.85 4.97 6.03
C LYS A 45 15.17 6.09 5.23
N TYR A 46 14.85 5.84 3.95
CA TYR A 46 14.25 6.84 3.06
C TYR A 46 12.85 7.28 3.52
N LEU A 47 12.01 6.32 3.90
CA LEU A 47 10.64 6.56 4.35
C LEU A 47 10.57 6.93 5.84
N SER A 48 11.67 6.75 6.59
CA SER A 48 11.73 6.96 8.04
C SER A 48 10.69 6.14 8.79
N VAL A 49 10.64 4.84 8.49
CA VAL A 49 9.75 3.85 9.11
C VAL A 49 10.57 2.77 9.82
N ASP A 50 10.01 2.23 10.90
CA ASP A 50 10.67 1.21 11.72
C ASP A 50 10.76 -0.14 11.01
N ASN A 51 9.72 -0.50 10.25
CA ASN A 51 9.60 -1.76 9.52
C ASN A 51 9.30 -1.48 8.05
N PHE A 52 9.83 -2.33 7.18
CA PHE A 52 9.55 -2.34 5.74
C PHE A 52 9.82 -3.76 5.24
N HIS A 53 8.82 -4.39 4.63
CA HIS A 53 8.90 -5.78 4.19
C HIS A 53 8.55 -5.91 2.72
N TYR A 54 9.54 -6.22 1.89
CA TYR A 54 9.32 -6.32 0.45
C TYR A 54 8.54 -7.59 0.09
N VAL A 55 7.53 -7.43 -0.77
CA VAL A 55 6.70 -8.52 -1.28
C VAL A 55 6.59 -8.47 -2.81
N THR A 56 5.97 -9.50 -3.38
CA THR A 56 5.95 -9.72 -4.83
C THR A 56 5.12 -8.71 -5.61
N ASN A 57 4.06 -8.15 -5.03
CA ASN A 57 3.25 -7.07 -5.60
C ASN A 57 2.34 -6.42 -4.54
N GLY A 58 1.74 -5.28 -4.87
CA GLY A 58 0.85 -4.55 -3.95
C GLY A 58 -0.44 -5.28 -3.58
N THR A 59 -0.95 -6.20 -4.41
CA THR A 59 -2.14 -7.01 -4.07
C THR A 59 -1.80 -8.01 -2.96
N ILE A 60 -0.64 -8.67 -3.05
CA ILE A 60 -0.17 -9.58 -2.00
C ILE A 60 0.13 -8.80 -0.71
N ALA A 61 0.64 -7.57 -0.79
CA ALA A 61 0.81 -6.71 0.37
C ALA A 61 -0.51 -6.48 1.13
N LEU A 62 -1.60 -6.13 0.42
CA LEU A 62 -2.93 -5.95 1.01
C LEU A 62 -3.47 -7.23 1.66
N GLN A 63 -3.30 -8.38 1.01
CA GLN A 63 -3.71 -9.67 1.58
C GLN A 63 -2.91 -10.02 2.85
N LEU A 64 -1.60 -9.79 2.84
CA LEU A 64 -0.74 -10.01 4.00
C LEU A 64 -1.08 -9.06 5.14
N ALA A 65 -1.41 -7.80 4.86
CA ALA A 65 -1.84 -6.83 5.86
C ALA A 65 -3.12 -7.30 6.59
N LEU A 66 -4.13 -7.75 5.84
CA LEU A 66 -5.35 -8.33 6.40
C LEU A 66 -5.05 -9.54 7.29
N LYS A 67 -4.26 -10.49 6.79
CA LYS A 67 -3.87 -11.70 7.53
C LYS A 67 -3.06 -11.39 8.79
N ALA A 68 -2.09 -10.47 8.72
CA ALA A 68 -1.24 -10.09 9.84
C ALA A 68 -2.05 -9.47 11.00
N LEU A 69 -3.16 -8.80 10.66
CA LEU A 69 -4.10 -8.23 11.62
C LEU A 69 -5.22 -9.19 12.03
N ASN A 70 -5.14 -10.47 11.63
CA ASN A 70 -6.13 -11.51 11.88
C ASN A 70 -7.53 -11.18 11.33
N ILE A 71 -7.59 -10.50 10.19
CA ILE A 71 -8.83 -10.15 9.49
C ILE A 71 -9.01 -11.15 8.33
N SER A 72 -9.77 -12.21 8.61
CA SER A 72 -10.07 -13.28 7.64
C SER A 72 -11.56 -13.48 7.39
N GLU A 73 -12.39 -12.62 7.97
CA GLU A 73 -13.84 -12.55 7.81
C GLU A 73 -14.37 -11.19 8.31
N GLY A 74 -15.66 -10.93 8.11
CA GLY A 74 -16.29 -9.69 8.54
C GLY A 74 -16.22 -8.60 7.47
N GLU A 75 -16.51 -7.37 7.88
CA GLU A 75 -16.64 -6.23 6.98
C GLU A 75 -15.40 -5.34 7.01
N VAL A 76 -14.94 -4.91 5.84
CA VAL A 76 -13.84 -3.94 5.66
C VAL A 76 -14.39 -2.73 4.93
N ILE A 77 -14.40 -1.58 5.60
CA ILE A 77 -14.86 -0.33 5.02
C ILE A 77 -13.82 0.19 4.03
N THR A 78 -14.21 0.49 2.79
CA THR A 78 -13.33 1.07 1.78
C THR A 78 -14.14 1.94 0.82
N THR A 79 -13.53 2.43 -0.26
CA THR A 79 -14.22 3.20 -1.29
C THR A 79 -14.25 2.44 -2.62
N PRO A 80 -15.32 2.55 -3.43
CA PRO A 80 -15.35 1.98 -4.77
C PRO A 80 -14.46 2.77 -5.76
N PHE A 81 -14.01 3.97 -5.38
CA PHE A 81 -13.10 4.78 -6.18
C PHE A 81 -11.63 4.42 -5.89
N SER A 82 -11.24 3.22 -6.30
CA SER A 82 -9.85 2.73 -6.21
C SER A 82 -9.53 1.78 -7.36
N TYR A 83 -8.28 1.34 -7.44
CA TYR A 83 -7.90 0.20 -8.27
C TYR A 83 -8.51 -1.09 -7.71
N VAL A 84 -8.85 -2.03 -8.60
CA VAL A 84 -9.57 -3.27 -8.25
C VAL A 84 -8.87 -4.12 -7.18
N ALA A 85 -7.55 -3.99 -7.04
CA ALA A 85 -6.76 -4.74 -6.05
C ALA A 85 -7.22 -4.51 -4.61
N THR A 86 -7.69 -3.31 -4.25
CA THR A 86 -8.20 -3.02 -2.89
C THR A 86 -9.39 -3.94 -2.57
N VAL A 87 -10.40 -3.95 -3.45
CA VAL A 87 -11.62 -4.74 -3.27
C VAL A 87 -11.37 -6.23 -3.46
N SER A 88 -10.58 -6.61 -4.47
CA SER A 88 -10.31 -8.02 -4.73
C SER A 88 -9.51 -8.66 -3.61
N SER A 89 -8.59 -7.95 -2.96
CA SER A 89 -7.84 -8.46 -1.80
C SER A 89 -8.74 -8.71 -0.59
N ILE A 90 -9.68 -7.79 -0.30
CA ILE A 90 -10.69 -7.97 0.75
C ILE A 90 -11.51 -9.24 0.49
N LEU A 91 -12.01 -9.42 -0.74
CA LEU A 91 -12.80 -10.59 -1.11
C LEU A 91 -11.98 -11.89 -1.09
N TRP A 92 -10.71 -11.83 -1.51
CA TRP A 92 -9.81 -12.98 -1.52
C TRP A 92 -9.56 -13.52 -0.12
N GLU A 93 -9.46 -12.61 0.85
CA GLU A 93 -9.35 -12.91 2.27
C GLU A 93 -10.71 -13.15 2.95
N ARG A 94 -11.76 -13.46 2.16
CA ARG A 94 -13.11 -13.84 2.60
C ARG A 94 -13.82 -12.77 3.43
N CYS A 95 -13.37 -11.54 3.33
CA CYS A 95 -14.01 -10.39 3.94
C CYS A 95 -15.04 -9.78 2.99
N THR A 96 -15.94 -8.97 3.54
CA THR A 96 -16.98 -8.25 2.80
C THR A 96 -16.60 -6.78 2.68
N PRO A 97 -16.37 -6.24 1.47
CA PRO A 97 -16.13 -4.81 1.31
C PRO A 97 -17.43 -4.04 1.60
N VAL A 98 -17.33 -2.99 2.42
CA VAL A 98 -18.42 -2.05 2.67
C VAL A 98 -18.01 -0.71 2.10
N PHE A 99 -18.78 -0.20 1.15
CA PHE A 99 -18.42 0.99 0.40
C PHE A 99 -18.90 2.27 1.08
N VAL A 100 -17.96 3.19 1.25
CA VAL A 100 -18.18 4.58 1.64
C VAL A 100 -17.78 5.48 0.48
N ASP A 101 -18.55 6.53 0.29
CA ASP A 101 -18.38 7.51 -0.78
C ASP A 101 -17.09 8.32 -0.61
N ILE A 102 -16.73 9.11 -1.63
CA ILE A 102 -15.51 9.92 -1.64
C ILE A 102 -15.80 11.42 -1.44
N GLU A 103 -14.75 12.14 -1.05
CA GLU A 103 -14.69 13.58 -1.15
C GLU A 103 -14.55 14.01 -2.62
N PRO A 104 -15.33 14.98 -3.11
CA PRO A 104 -15.30 15.40 -4.52
C PRO A 104 -14.00 16.10 -4.92
N ASP A 105 -13.30 16.73 -3.97
CA ASP A 105 -12.14 17.57 -4.26
C ASP A 105 -10.81 16.82 -4.28
N ASN A 106 -10.71 15.71 -3.53
CA ASN A 106 -9.47 14.94 -3.39
C ASN A 106 -9.64 13.44 -3.70
N PHE A 107 -10.87 12.99 -3.93
CA PHE A 107 -11.24 11.61 -4.28
C PHE A 107 -10.88 10.54 -3.24
N THR A 108 -10.44 10.93 -2.05
CA THR A 108 -10.24 10.02 -0.93
C THR A 108 -11.57 9.74 -0.23
N ILE A 109 -11.63 8.70 0.60
CA ILE A 109 -12.83 8.33 1.34
C ILE A 109 -13.37 9.51 2.18
N ASP A 110 -14.67 9.76 2.12
CA ASP A 110 -15.36 10.77 2.93
C ASP A 110 -15.47 10.27 4.37
N VAL A 111 -14.67 10.85 5.25
CA VAL A 111 -14.56 10.43 6.65
C VAL A 111 -15.85 10.68 7.44
N THR A 112 -16.67 11.63 7.01
CA THR A 112 -17.94 11.96 7.67
C THR A 112 -19.00 10.87 7.49
N LYS A 113 -18.83 10.02 6.46
CA LYS A 113 -19.74 8.92 6.13
C LYS A 113 -19.29 7.56 6.69
N ILE A 114 -18.07 7.46 7.23
CA ILE A 114 -17.52 6.17 7.71
C ILE A 114 -18.35 5.60 8.86
N GLU A 115 -18.65 6.40 9.89
CA GLU A 115 -19.33 5.89 11.09
C GLU A 115 -20.71 5.29 10.78
N ALA A 116 -21.42 5.82 9.78
CA ALA A 116 -22.72 5.30 9.36
C ALA A 116 -22.63 3.93 8.68
N ALA A 117 -21.46 3.55 8.16
CA ALA A 117 -21.21 2.26 7.53
C ALA A 117 -20.72 1.19 8.52
N ILE A 118 -20.41 1.55 9.77
CA ILE A 118 -19.94 0.63 10.79
C ILE A 118 -21.09 -0.27 11.28
N THR A 119 -20.83 -1.57 11.34
CA THR A 119 -21.71 -2.57 11.91
C THR A 119 -20.96 -3.40 12.95
N SER A 120 -21.66 -4.32 13.64
CA SER A 120 -21.03 -5.28 14.55
C SER A 120 -20.07 -6.27 13.84
N LYS A 121 -20.10 -6.33 12.51
CA LYS A 121 -19.22 -7.18 11.70
C LYS A 121 -17.99 -6.44 11.19
N THR A 122 -17.94 -5.11 11.31
CA THR A 122 -16.81 -4.30 10.83
C THR A 122 -15.55 -4.64 11.61
N LYS A 123 -14.47 -4.91 10.88
CA LYS A 123 -13.15 -5.26 11.44
C LYS A 123 -12.10 -4.20 11.14
N ALA A 124 -12.20 -3.56 9.99
CA ALA A 124 -11.19 -2.60 9.55
C ALA A 124 -11.75 -1.53 8.62
N ILE A 125 -10.98 -0.47 8.49
CA ILE A 125 -11.10 0.56 7.46
C ILE A 125 -9.86 0.41 6.56
N MET A 126 -10.08 0.26 5.26
CA MET A 126 -9.06 0.19 4.23
C MET A 126 -9.17 1.39 3.28
N PRO A 127 -8.77 2.59 3.73
CA PRO A 127 -8.77 3.79 2.90
C PRO A 127 -7.65 3.76 1.84
N VAL A 128 -7.80 4.55 0.78
CA VAL A 128 -6.86 4.61 -0.34
C VAL A 128 -6.34 6.03 -0.53
N HIS A 129 -5.02 6.19 -0.57
CA HIS A 129 -4.38 7.46 -0.92
C HIS A 129 -4.41 7.68 -2.44
N VAL A 130 -5.60 7.98 -2.95
CA VAL A 130 -5.88 8.08 -4.39
C VAL A 130 -4.99 9.14 -5.04
N PHE A 131 -4.28 8.77 -6.11
CA PHE A 131 -3.31 9.62 -6.81
C PHE A 131 -2.24 10.28 -5.92
N GLY A 132 -1.98 9.74 -4.72
CA GLY A 132 -1.05 10.30 -3.75
C GLY A 132 -1.65 11.41 -2.87
N TYR A 133 -2.95 11.73 -3.02
CA TYR A 133 -3.66 12.57 -2.05
C TYR A 133 -3.76 11.84 -0.71
N ALA A 134 -3.36 12.53 0.35
CA ALA A 134 -3.52 12.04 1.71
C ALA A 134 -5.01 11.92 2.03
N CYS A 135 -5.43 10.76 2.55
CA CYS A 135 -6.69 10.69 3.29
C CYS A 135 -6.56 11.54 4.55
N ASP A 136 -7.68 11.88 5.19
CA ASP A 136 -7.65 12.45 6.53
C ASP A 136 -7.26 11.37 7.56
N VAL A 137 -5.95 11.14 7.66
CA VAL A 137 -5.37 10.08 8.48
C VAL A 137 -5.65 10.26 9.97
N GLU A 138 -5.88 11.50 10.43
CA GLU A 138 -6.16 11.82 11.82
C GLU A 138 -7.62 11.50 12.17
N ALA A 139 -8.56 11.88 11.29
CA ALA A 139 -9.97 11.54 11.46
C ALA A 139 -10.21 10.03 11.39
N ILE A 140 -9.58 9.34 10.43
CA ILE A 140 -9.70 7.88 10.29
C ILE A 140 -9.16 7.16 11.54
N GLU A 141 -8.00 7.57 12.04
CA GLU A 141 -7.43 7.02 13.28
C GLU A 141 -8.38 7.23 14.46
N SER A 142 -8.93 8.44 14.62
CA SER A 142 -9.89 8.73 15.69
C SER A 142 -11.15 7.85 15.63
N ILE A 143 -11.68 7.61 14.42
CA ILE A 143 -12.83 6.72 14.23
C ILE A 143 -12.45 5.28 14.55
N ALA A 144 -11.30 4.81 14.06
CA ALA A 144 -10.83 3.46 14.27
C ALA A 144 -10.63 3.15 15.76
N VAL A 145 -9.97 4.04 16.50
CA VAL A 145 -9.78 3.91 17.95
C VAL A 145 -11.12 3.90 18.70
N LYS A 146 -12.05 4.80 18.34
CA LYS A 146 -13.38 4.89 18.96
C LYS A 146 -14.17 3.58 18.85
N HIS A 147 -14.05 2.88 17.72
CA HIS A 147 -14.83 1.68 17.40
C HIS A 147 -14.03 0.37 17.50
N GLY A 148 -12.77 0.43 17.91
CA GLY A 148 -11.89 -0.74 17.99
C GLY A 148 -11.61 -1.40 16.64
N LEU A 149 -11.55 -0.61 15.56
CA LEU A 149 -11.27 -1.08 14.20
C LEU A 149 -9.77 -0.99 13.88
N LYS A 150 -9.33 -1.82 12.93
CA LYS A 150 -8.00 -1.73 12.33
C LYS A 150 -7.96 -0.78 11.14
N VAL A 151 -6.80 -0.19 10.86
CA VAL A 151 -6.61 0.69 9.70
C VAL A 151 -5.51 0.15 8.79
N ILE A 152 -5.87 -0.15 7.54
CA ILE A 152 -4.93 -0.59 6.50
C ILE A 152 -4.94 0.42 5.35
N TYR A 153 -3.89 1.22 5.17
CA TYR A 153 -3.86 2.14 4.03
C TYR A 153 -3.41 1.42 2.75
N ASP A 154 -4.23 1.45 1.71
CA ASP A 154 -3.74 1.24 0.34
C ASP A 154 -3.01 2.51 -0.11
N ALA A 155 -1.70 2.50 0.07
CA ALA A 155 -0.79 3.59 -0.25
C ALA A 155 -0.08 3.37 -1.60
N ALA A 156 -0.63 2.56 -2.51
CA ALA A 156 0.01 2.20 -3.78
C ALA A 156 0.42 3.41 -4.67
N HIS A 157 -0.16 4.59 -4.45
CA HIS A 157 0.17 5.84 -5.15
C HIS A 157 0.96 6.85 -4.31
N ALA A 158 1.26 6.53 -3.06
CA ALA A 158 1.77 7.47 -2.07
C ALA A 158 3.25 7.24 -1.71
N PHE A 159 4.01 6.52 -2.54
CA PHE A 159 5.45 6.35 -2.33
C PHE A 159 6.17 7.70 -2.24
N GLY A 160 6.81 7.96 -1.11
CA GLY A 160 7.52 9.21 -0.84
C GLY A 160 6.62 10.42 -0.52
N ALA A 161 5.30 10.29 -0.58
CA ALA A 161 4.38 11.35 -0.17
C ALA A 161 4.41 11.53 1.35
N LYS A 162 4.22 12.77 1.82
CA LYS A 162 4.32 13.13 3.24
C LYS A 162 3.10 13.92 3.70
N TYR A 163 2.68 13.66 4.93
CA TYR A 163 1.72 14.47 5.67
C TYR A 163 2.36 14.96 6.97
N LYS A 164 2.32 16.28 7.20
CA LYS A 164 2.98 16.96 8.33
C LYS A 164 4.45 16.53 8.54
N GLY A 165 5.18 16.33 7.44
CA GLY A 165 6.60 15.93 7.44
C GLY A 165 6.88 14.43 7.61
N LYS A 166 5.87 13.61 7.91
CA LYS A 166 5.98 12.15 8.06
C LYS A 166 5.51 11.45 6.78
N ALA A 167 6.12 10.33 6.41
CA ALA A 167 5.71 9.55 5.23
C ALA A 167 4.25 9.06 5.37
N LEU A 168 3.46 9.14 4.30
CA LEU A 168 2.06 8.69 4.34
C LEU A 168 1.93 7.19 4.63
N CYS A 169 2.85 6.38 4.14
CA CYS A 169 2.91 4.94 4.43
C CYS A 169 3.31 4.59 5.88
N SER A 170 3.34 5.57 6.79
CA SER A 170 3.67 5.36 8.21
C SER A 170 2.47 5.57 9.14
N TYR A 171 1.27 5.72 8.57
CA TYR A 171 0.01 5.86 9.29
C TYR A 171 -0.78 4.54 9.24
N GLY A 172 -1.75 4.40 10.16
CA GLY A 172 -2.54 3.19 10.35
C GLY A 172 -1.78 2.07 11.05
N ASP A 173 -2.44 0.92 11.21
CA ASP A 173 -1.78 -0.29 11.73
C ASP A 173 -0.78 -0.85 10.71
N ILE A 174 -1.16 -0.84 9.43
CA ILE A 174 -0.32 -1.24 8.29
C ILE A 174 -0.63 -0.31 7.12
N SER A 175 0.39 0.08 6.36
CA SER A 175 0.24 0.71 5.04
C SER A 175 0.89 -0.18 4.01
N THR A 176 0.33 -0.24 2.80
CA THR A 176 0.90 -1.04 1.71
C THR A 176 1.31 -0.19 0.53
N LEU A 177 2.45 -0.51 -0.08
CA LEU A 177 2.96 0.15 -1.28
C LEU A 177 2.93 -0.79 -2.49
N SER A 178 2.98 -0.19 -3.68
CA SER A 178 3.12 -0.92 -4.94
C SER A 178 4.35 -0.40 -5.67
N PHE A 179 5.15 -1.35 -6.17
CA PHE A 179 6.36 -1.12 -6.96
C PHE A 179 6.22 -1.72 -8.36
N HIS A 180 4.99 -1.80 -8.87
CA HIS A 180 4.71 -2.15 -10.25
C HIS A 180 5.38 -1.14 -11.21
N ALA A 181 5.77 -1.59 -12.40
CA ALA A 181 6.51 -0.81 -13.40
C ALA A 181 5.88 0.56 -13.77
N THR A 182 4.58 0.75 -13.56
CA THR A 182 3.89 2.02 -13.84
C THR A 182 3.86 3.01 -12.66
N LYS A 183 4.38 2.62 -11.49
CA LYS A 183 4.46 3.50 -10.31
C LYS A 183 5.69 4.40 -10.39
N LEU A 184 5.71 5.46 -9.56
CA LEU A 184 6.82 6.43 -9.52
C LEU A 184 8.16 5.79 -9.12
N PHE A 185 8.10 4.83 -8.20
CA PHE A 185 9.21 3.96 -7.84
C PHE A 185 8.80 2.52 -8.12
N HIS A 186 9.66 1.75 -8.79
CA HIS A 186 9.31 0.40 -9.21
C HIS A 186 10.48 -0.58 -9.14
N THR A 187 10.12 -1.86 -9.00
CA THR A 187 11.02 -3.02 -9.07
C THR A 187 10.58 -3.97 -10.18
N ILE A 188 9.89 -3.43 -11.20
CA ILE A 188 9.17 -4.15 -12.27
C ILE A 188 7.86 -4.71 -11.74
N GLU A 189 7.96 -5.63 -10.78
CA GLU A 189 6.86 -6.09 -9.94
C GLU A 189 7.34 -6.11 -8.50
N GLY A 190 6.49 -5.61 -7.59
CA GLY A 190 6.83 -5.54 -6.19
C GLY A 190 5.78 -4.80 -5.37
N GLY A 191 5.87 -4.95 -4.07
CA GLY A 191 5.08 -4.21 -3.10
C GLY A 191 5.78 -4.21 -1.75
N GLU A 192 5.13 -3.57 -0.79
CA GLU A 192 5.46 -3.63 0.63
C GLU A 192 4.16 -3.63 1.43
#